data_AF-A0A4D4JDI8-F1
#
_entry.id   AF-A0A4D4JDI8-F1
#
_cell.length_a   1.000
_cell.length_b   1.000
_cell.length_c   1.000
_cell.angle_alpha   90.00
_cell.angle_beta   90.00
_cell.angle_gamma   90.00
#
_symmetry.space_group_name_H-M   'P 1'
#
loop_
_entity.id
_entity.type
_entity.pdbx_description
1 polymer ?
#
loop_
_entity_poly.entity_id
_entity_poly.type
_entity_poly.pdbx_seq_one_letter_code
_entity_poly.pdbx_strand_id
1 'polypeptide(L)'
;MSEAGTPTKRAGLFDLRWVIALLFGFYGIVLLVVGIAFTTEADTAKAGTNLNLWSGLGMLGLAILFAAWAQLRPLRVPTAASEGAATGPADDADGAGER
;
A
#
# COMPACT_ATOMS: atom_id res chain seq x y z
N MET A 1 -7.34 -38.38 -7.87
CA MET A 1 -6.54 -37.30 -8.46
C MET A 1 -7.14 -36.00 -7.93
N SER A 2 -6.67 -35.54 -6.77
CA SER A 2 -7.18 -34.32 -6.14
C SER A 2 -6.22 -33.20 -6.47
N GLU A 3 -6.62 -32.30 -7.38
CA GLU A 3 -5.91 -31.05 -7.62
C GLU A 3 -5.95 -30.22 -6.33
N ALA A 4 -4.79 -30.10 -5.67
CA ALA A 4 -4.62 -29.21 -4.54
C ALA A 4 -4.59 -27.76 -5.07
N GLY A 5 -5.71 -27.04 -4.90
CA GLY A 5 -5.80 -25.62 -5.26
C GLY A 5 -4.77 -24.80 -4.49
N THR A 6 -3.82 -24.19 -5.21
CA THR A 6 -2.78 -23.32 -4.65
C THR A 6 -3.42 -22.16 -3.87
N PRO A 7 -3.16 -22.02 -2.56
CA PRO A 7 -3.67 -20.89 -1.79
C PRO A 7 -3.01 -19.60 -2.26
N THR A 8 -3.79 -18.73 -2.91
CA THR A 8 -3.36 -17.38 -3.29
C THR A 8 -3.36 -16.48 -2.06
N LYS A 9 -2.22 -16.35 -1.39
CA LYS A 9 -2.06 -15.39 -0.28
C LYS A 9 -2.00 -13.97 -0.87
N ARG A 10 -2.96 -13.12 -0.52
CA ARG A 10 -2.83 -11.66 -0.75
C ARG A 10 -1.57 -11.20 -0.02
N ALA A 11 -0.55 -10.81 -0.75
CA ALA A 11 0.57 -10.08 -0.17
C ALA A 11 0.16 -8.63 0.06
N GLY A 12 -0.68 -8.44 1.09
CA GLY A 12 -1.34 -7.18 1.35
C GLY A 12 -0.69 -6.34 2.44
N LEU A 13 0.45 -6.75 2.98
CA LEU A 13 0.87 -6.17 4.27
C LEU A 13 1.45 -4.75 4.17
N PHE A 14 1.88 -4.30 2.99
CA PHE A 14 2.45 -2.95 2.83
C PHE A 14 2.06 -2.29 1.50
N ASP A 15 0.75 -2.16 1.22
CA ASP A 15 0.31 -1.26 0.15
C ASP A 15 0.46 0.19 0.61
N LEU A 16 1.56 0.83 0.19
CA LEU A 16 1.88 2.22 0.51
C LEU A 16 0.72 3.17 0.17
N ARG A 17 -0.11 2.87 -0.83
CA ARG A 17 -1.22 3.73 -1.24
C ARG A 17 -2.31 3.79 -0.17
N TRP A 18 -2.55 2.68 0.53
CA TRP A 18 -3.46 2.65 1.68
C TRP A 18 -2.89 3.41 2.87
N VAL A 19 -1.58 3.31 3.11
CA VAL A 19 -0.91 4.06 4.18
C VAL A 19 -1.00 5.57 3.91
N ILE A 20 -0.69 6.01 2.69
CA ILE A 20 -0.80 7.41 2.26
C ILE A 20 -2.26 7.87 2.41
N ALA A 21 -3.23 7.11 1.92
CA ALA A 21 -4.64 7.48 2.01
C ALA A 21 -5.11 7.65 3.45
N LEU A 22 -4.75 6.72 4.35
CA LEU A 22 -5.11 6.81 5.77
C LEU A 22 -4.46 8.03 6.44
N LEU A 23 -3.18 8.26 6.19
CA LEU A 23 -2.42 9.34 6.80
C LEU A 23 -2.98 10.70 6.37
N PHE A 24 -3.11 10.94 5.06
CA PHE A 24 -3.70 12.16 4.52
C PHE A 24 -5.16 12.33 4.92
N GLY A 25 -5.93 11.24 4.97
CA GLY A 25 -7.32 11.27 5.42
C GLY A 25 -7.42 11.72 6.88
N PHE A 26 -6.64 11.13 7.78
CA PHE A 26 -6.64 11.48 9.20
C PHE A 26 -6.20 12.95 9.42
N TYR A 27 -5.06 13.35 8.86
CA TYR A 27 -4.58 14.74 8.97
C TYR A 27 -5.55 15.74 8.32
N GLY A 28 -6.14 15.38 7.18
CA GLY A 28 -7.14 16.20 6.51
C GLY A 28 -8.37 16.44 7.38
N ILE A 29 -8.88 15.40 8.05
CA ILE A 29 -10.00 15.53 9.01
C ILE A 29 -9.61 16.45 10.17
N VAL A 30 -8.41 16.28 10.76
CA VAL A 30 -7.93 17.15 11.84
C VAL A 30 -7.88 18.61 11.40
N LEU A 31 -7.36 18.89 10.20
CA LEU A 31 -7.32 20.25 9.64
C LEU A 31 -8.71 20.82 9.34
N LEU A 32 -9.64 19.99 8.92
CA LEU A 32 -11.03 20.38 8.70
C LEU A 32 -11.70 20.80 10.03
N VAL A 33 -11.48 20.03 11.10
CA VAL A 33 -11.97 20.37 12.45
C VAL A 33 -11.32 21.65 12.96
N VAL A 34 -10.00 21.80 12.81
CA VAL A 34 -9.28 23.02 13.19
C VAL A 34 -9.78 24.23 12.40
N GLY A 35 -9.97 24.09 11.09
CA GLY A 35 -10.47 25.16 10.25
C GLY A 35 -11.91 25.55 10.59
N ILE A 36 -12.79 24.61 10.93
CA ILE A 36 -14.19 24.93 11.29
C ILE A 36 -14.30 25.49 12.72
N ALA A 37 -13.65 24.85 13.70
CA ALA A 37 -13.89 25.12 15.11
C ALA A 37 -12.88 26.08 15.77
N PHE A 38 -11.69 26.26 15.19
CA PHE A 38 -10.57 26.98 15.81
C PHE A 38 -10.02 28.11 14.93
N THR A 39 -10.80 28.63 13.99
CA THR A 39 -10.35 29.74 13.15
C THR A 39 -10.63 31.09 13.80
N THR A 40 -9.55 31.84 13.99
CA THR A 40 -9.56 33.18 14.56
C THR A 40 -9.55 34.26 13.48
N GLU A 41 -10.10 35.45 13.77
CA GLU A 41 -10.07 36.60 12.85
C GLU A 41 -8.65 37.02 12.44
N ALA A 42 -7.67 36.77 13.31
CA ALA A 42 -6.25 37.00 13.01
C ALA A 42 -5.68 36.06 11.92
N ASP A 43 -6.26 34.87 11.75
CA ASP A 43 -5.85 33.91 10.72
C ASP A 43 -6.45 34.25 9.36
N THR A 44 -7.71 34.68 9.33
CA THR A 44 -8.38 35.14 8.10
C THR A 44 -7.86 36.49 7.63
N ALA A 45 -7.38 37.35 8.54
CA ALA A 45 -6.79 38.65 8.18
C ALA A 45 -5.49 38.55 7.36
N LYS A 46 -4.71 37.46 7.50
CA LYS A 46 -3.42 37.28 6.81
C LYS A 46 -3.55 36.70 5.41
N ALA A 47 -4.55 35.84 5.19
CA ALA A 47 -4.71 35.10 3.95
C ALA A 47 -6.03 35.41 3.21
N GLY A 48 -6.93 36.20 3.80
CA GLY A 48 -8.28 36.48 3.28
C GLY A 48 -9.23 35.28 3.33
N THR A 49 -8.73 34.06 3.53
CA THR A 49 -9.49 32.81 3.58
C THR A 49 -8.86 31.82 4.55
N ASN A 50 -9.64 30.84 5.02
CA ASN A 50 -9.22 29.87 6.01
C ASN A 50 -8.31 28.79 5.40
N LEU A 51 -7.00 28.96 5.57
CA LEU A 51 -5.99 28.08 4.96
C LEU A 51 -6.09 26.64 5.47
N ASN A 52 -6.33 26.45 6.77
CA ASN A 52 -6.45 25.11 7.36
C ASN A 52 -7.61 24.31 6.75
N LEU A 53 -8.75 24.97 6.49
CA LEU A 53 -9.90 24.38 5.83
C LEU A 53 -9.58 23.95 4.39
N TRP A 54 -8.97 24.85 3.60
CA TRP A 54 -8.59 24.55 2.22
C TRP A 54 -7.52 23.45 2.11
N SER A 55 -6.51 23.50 2.98
CA SER A 55 -5.48 22.47 3.06
C SER A 55 -6.07 21.12 3.48
N GLY A 56 -6.95 21.10 4.49
CA GLY A 56 -7.65 19.89 4.92
C GLY A 56 -8.51 19.29 3.80
N LEU A 57 -9.24 20.12 3.06
CA LEU A 57 -10.06 19.69 1.93
C LEU A 57 -9.20 19.12 0.78
N GLY A 58 -8.07 19.75 0.48
CA GLY A 58 -7.10 19.25 -0.50
C GLY A 58 -6.52 17.90 -0.11
N MET A 59 -6.15 17.73 1.17
CA MET A 59 -5.66 16.44 1.70
C MET A 59 -6.75 15.35 1.63
N LEU A 60 -8.01 15.68 1.91
CA LEU A 60 -9.13 14.74 1.79
C LEU A 60 -9.34 14.29 0.34
N GLY A 61 -9.29 15.21 -0.61
CA GLY A 61 -9.40 14.90 -2.03
C GLY A 61 -8.28 13.94 -2.49
N LEU A 62 -7.05 14.20 -2.07
CA LEU A 62 -5.90 13.33 -2.35
C LEU A 62 -6.08 11.94 -1.72
N ALA A 63 -6.53 11.88 -0.46
CA ALA A 63 -6.77 10.61 0.22
C ALA A 63 -7.83 9.75 -0.50
N ILE A 64 -8.94 10.36 -0.94
CA ILE A 64 -9.98 9.67 -1.71
C ILE A 64 -9.42 9.14 -3.03
N LEU A 65 -8.63 9.95 -3.74
CA LEU A 65 -7.99 9.54 -4.99
C LEU A 65 -7.09 8.33 -4.78
N PHE A 66 -6.22 8.35 -3.76
CA PHE A 66 -5.30 7.26 -3.45
C PHE A 66 -6.04 6.00 -2.99
N ALA A 67 -7.08 6.13 -2.17
CA ALA A 67 -7.91 5.01 -1.73
C ALA A 67 -8.62 4.35 -2.92
N ALA A 68 -9.24 5.15 -3.79
CA ALA A 68 -9.90 4.65 -5.00
C ALA A 68 -8.89 3.93 -5.92
N TRP A 69 -7.70 4.51 -6.11
CA TRP A 69 -6.67 3.90 -6.94
C TRP A 69 -6.09 2.60 -6.35
N ALA A 70 -5.88 2.54 -5.03
CA ALA A 70 -5.45 1.34 -4.33
C ALA A 70 -6.49 0.22 -4.48
N GLN A 71 -7.77 0.56 -4.40
CA GLN A 71 -8.88 -0.38 -4.59
C GLN A 71 -8.99 -0.88 -6.03
N LEU A 72 -8.78 0.01 -7.03
CA LEU A 72 -8.84 -0.35 -8.46
C LEU A 72 -7.65 -1.20 -8.92
N ARG A 73 -6.47 -1.04 -8.32
CA ARG A 73 -5.24 -1.75 -8.71
C ARG A 73 -4.60 -2.47 -7.53
N PRO A 74 -5.21 -3.54 -7.00
CA PRO A 74 -4.67 -4.27 -5.86
C PRO A 74 -3.35 -4.97 -6.24
N LEU A 75 -2.30 -4.76 -5.45
CA LEU A 75 -1.00 -5.43 -5.63
C LEU A 75 -1.13 -6.92 -5.27
N ARG A 76 -0.80 -7.79 -6.23
CA ARG A 76 -0.75 -9.25 -6.05
C ARG A 76 0.72 -9.65 -6.12
N VAL A 77 1.33 -10.05 -5.00
CA VAL A 77 2.67 -10.65 -5.04
C VAL A 77 2.52 -12.15 -5.29
N PRO A 78 3.24 -12.73 -6.24
CA PRO A 78 3.32 -14.18 -6.41
C PRO A 78 3.90 -14.81 -5.14
N THR A 79 3.22 -15.80 -4.58
CA THR A 79 3.82 -16.63 -3.53
C THR A 79 4.98 -17.40 -4.16
N ALA A 80 6.19 -17.27 -3.60
CA ALA A 80 7.33 -18.07 -4.02
C ALA A 80 7.05 -19.54 -3.65
N ALA A 81 6.46 -20.27 -4.59
CA ALA A 81 6.46 -21.72 -4.63
C ALA A 81 7.25 -22.15 -5.88
N SER A 82 8.53 -21.75 -5.95
CA SER A 82 9.51 -22.29 -6.90
C SER A 82 10.90 -21.71 -6.61
N GLU A 83 11.44 -22.01 -5.43
CA GLU A 83 12.88 -21.82 -5.15
C GLU A 83 13.44 -23.05 -4.42
N GLY A 84 12.98 -24.24 -4.83
CA GLY A 84 13.46 -25.52 -4.31
C GLY A 84 13.76 -26.57 -5.39
N ALA A 85 13.70 -26.23 -6.67
CA ALA A 85 13.92 -27.17 -7.79
C ALA A 85 15.13 -26.79 -8.67
N ALA A 86 16.17 -26.21 -8.06
CA ALA A 86 17.44 -25.91 -8.71
C ALA A 86 18.64 -26.45 -7.90
N THR A 87 18.61 -27.74 -7.61
CA THR A 87 19.83 -28.54 -7.43
C THR A 87 19.72 -29.67 -8.44
N GLY A 88 20.44 -29.49 -9.56
CA GLY A 88 20.46 -30.42 -10.69
C GLY A 88 21.07 -31.78 -10.35
N PRO A 89 20.95 -32.77 -11.25
CA PRO A 89 21.50 -34.10 -11.05
C PRO A 89 23.03 -34.00 -11.09
N ALA A 90 23.66 -34.27 -9.96
CA ALA A 90 25.10 -34.43 -9.86
C ALA A 90 25.39 -35.71 -9.08
N ASP A 91 25.11 -36.86 -9.69
CA ASP A 91 25.67 -38.14 -9.24
C ASP A 91 25.73 -39.20 -10.36
N ASP A 92 26.28 -38.85 -11.52
CA ASP A 92 26.67 -39.81 -12.57
C ASP A 92 28.16 -39.61 -12.95
N ALA A 93 28.99 -39.41 -11.94
CA ALA A 93 30.44 -39.35 -12.09
C ALA A 93 31.13 -40.15 -10.98
N ASP A 94 30.82 -41.43 -10.85
CA ASP A 94 31.75 -42.38 -10.25
C ASP A 94 32.00 -43.54 -11.21
N GLY A 95 33.18 -43.51 -11.82
CA GLY A 95 33.72 -44.66 -12.52
C GLY A 95 34.29 -45.61 -11.49
N ALA A 96 33.67 -46.77 -11.32
CA ALA A 96 34.26 -47.87 -10.55
C ALA A 96 33.92 -49.23 -11.17
N GLY A 97 34.86 -49.71 -11.99
CA GLY A 97 35.34 -51.09 -11.94
C GLY A 97 34.50 -52.20 -12.54
N GLU A 98 34.64 -52.44 -13.86
CA GLU A 98 34.50 -53.79 -14.43
C GLU A 98 35.52 -53.97 -15.59
N ARG A 99 36.63 -54.65 -15.31
CA ARG A 99 37.57 -55.26 -16.27
C ARG A 99 38.07 -56.56 -15.66
#